data_AF-A0A3D4PJJ9-F1
#
_entry.id   AF-A0A3D4PJJ9-F1
#
_cell.length_a   1.000
_cell.length_b   1.000
_cell.length_c   1.000
_cell.angle_alpha   90.00
_cell.angle_beta   90.00
_cell.angle_gamma   90.00
#
_symmetry.space_group_name_H-M   'P 1'
#
loop_
_entity.id
_entity.type
_entity.pdbx_description
1 polymer ?
#
loop_
_entity_poly.entity_id
_entity_poly.type
_entity_poly.pdbx_seq_one_letter_code
_entity_poly.pdbx_strand_id
1 'polypeptide(L)' 'MSNPKLLLLAGDFVEDYEIMVPFQTLLTLGYEVHAVCPGKKAGEQVRTAIH' A
#
# COMPACT_ATOMS: atom_id res chain seq x y z
N MET A 1 -8.53 21.92 5.96
CA MET A 1 -9.03 20.56 5.74
C MET A 1 -8.11 19.60 6.47
N SER A 2 -8.62 18.56 7.13
CA SER A 2 -7.77 17.52 7.74
C SER A 2 -7.13 16.67 6.63
N ASN A 3 -5.85 16.32 6.78
CA ASN A 3 -5.19 15.34 5.92
C ASN A 3 -5.25 13.97 6.63
N PRO A 4 -6.24 13.12 6.33
CA PRO A 4 -6.38 11.84 7.02
C PRO A 4 -5.17 10.94 6.76
N LYS A 5 -4.79 10.18 7.78
CA LYS A 5 -3.78 9.12 7.65
C LYS A 5 -4.48 7.85 7.17
N LEU A 6 -3.93 7.24 6.13
CA LEU A 6 -4.52 6.08 5.46
C LEU A 6 -3.69 4.83 5.76
N LEU A 7 -4.37 3.72 6.07
CA LEU A 7 -3.75 2.41 6.25
C LEU A 7 -4.20 1.50 5.10
N LEU A 8 -3.23 0.97 4.37
CA LEU A 8 -3.46 0.10 3.22
C LEU A 8 -3.03 -1.33 3.62
N LEU A 9 -4.00 -2.24 3.67
CA LEU A 9 -3.77 -3.63 4.07
C LEU A 9 -3.32 -4.42 2.85
N ALA A 10 -2.13 -5.01 2.93
CA ALA A 10 -1.56 -5.86 1.90
C ALA A 10 -1.38 -7.29 2.40
N GLY A 11 -1.25 -8.22 1.46
CA GLY A 11 -0.80 -9.58 1.67
C GLY A 11 0.18 -9.96 0.59
N ASP A 12 1.04 -10.96 0.86
CA ASP A 12 1.86 -11.53 -0.20
C ASP A 12 0.95 -12.14 -1.28
N PHE A 13 1.32 -11.91 -2.54
CA PHE A 13 0.58 -12.26 -3.76
C PHE A 13 -0.76 -11.52 -3.94
N VAL A 14 -0.90 -10.32 -3.34
CA VAL A 14 -1.95 -9.37 -3.75
C VAL A 14 -1.79 -8.98 -5.21
N GLU A 15 -2.90 -8.76 -5.92
CA GLU A 15 -2.88 -8.31 -7.31
C GLU A 15 -2.16 -6.95 -7.41
N ASP A 16 -1.24 -6.84 -8.39
CA ASP A 16 -0.29 -5.73 -8.49
C ASP A 16 -0.97 -4.37 -8.67
N TYR A 17 -2.00 -4.29 -9.52
CA TYR A 17 -2.72 -3.04 -9.75
C TYR A 17 -3.63 -2.63 -8.60
N GLU A 18 -4.30 -3.58 -7.95
CA GLU A 18 -5.16 -3.34 -6.79
C GLU A 18 -4.39 -2.76 -5.61
N ILE A 19 -3.10 -3.06 -5.47
CA ILE A 19 -2.26 -2.50 -4.41
C ILE A 19 -1.49 -1.25 -4.86
N MET A 20 -0.84 -1.29 -6.04
CA MET A 20 0.10 -0.25 -6.44
C MET A 20 -0.61 1.01 -6.94
N VAL A 21 -1.69 0.87 -7.70
CA VAL A 21 -2.40 2.02 -8.27
C VAL A 21 -3.00 2.90 -7.16
N PRO A 22 -3.75 2.37 -6.17
CA PRO A 22 -4.25 3.19 -5.07
C PRO A 22 -3.13 3.78 -4.21
N PHE A 23 -2.09 2.99 -3.88
CA PHE A 23 -0.98 3.45 -3.06
C PHE A 23 -0.25 4.64 -3.69
N GLN A 24 0.12 4.53 -4.97
CA GLN A 24 0.81 5.61 -5.69
C GLN A 24 -0.09 6.84 -5.91
N THR A 25 -1.38 6.62 -6.21
CA THR A 25 -2.34 7.72 -6.40
C THR A 25 -2.48 8.55 -5.13
N LEU A 26 -2.68 7.89 -4.00
CA LEU A 26 -2.86 8.56 -2.71
C LEU A 26 -1.59 9.32 -2.28
N LEU A 27 -0.41 8.74 -2.50
CA LEU A 27 0.86 9.44 -2.28
C LEU A 27 1.00 10.68 -3.18
N THR A 28 0.64 10.55 -4.46
CA THR A 28 0.70 11.66 -5.44
C THR A 28 -0.22 12.82 -5.04
N LEU A 29 -1.37 12.51 -4.44
CA LEU A 29 -2.32 13.50 -3.93
C LEU A 29 -1.89 14.11 -2.57
N GLY A 30 -0.77 13.68 -1.99
CA GLY A 30 -0.22 14.24 -0.74
C GLY A 30 -0.81 13.63 0.54
N TYR A 31 -1.47 12.48 0.47
CA TYR A 31 -1.93 11.76 1.66
C TYR A 31 -0.77 11.04 2.35
N GLU A 32 -0.83 10.96 3.69
CA GLU A 32 0.03 10.06 4.46
C GLU A 32 -0.55 8.65 4.38
N VAL A 33 0.16 7.72 3.72
CA VAL A 33 -0.29 6.34 3.51
C VAL A 33 0.72 5.37 4.10
N HIS A 34 0.24 4.44 4.92
CA HIS A 34 1.03 3.34 5.47
C HIS A 34 0.54 2.02 4.89
N ALA A 35 1.41 1.26 4.22
CA ALA A 35 1.10 -0.10 3.79
C ALA A 35 1.61 -1.11 4.82
N VAL A 36 0.78 -2.08 5.19
CA VAL A 36 1.13 -3.13 6.16
C VAL A 36 0.81 -4.51 5.62
N CYS A 37 1.64 -5.50 5.97
CA CYS A 37 1.46 -6.90 5.59
C CYS A 37 1.74 -7.79 6.80
N PRO A 38 0.91 -8.82 7.07
CA PRO A 38 1.18 -9.77 8.15
C PRO A 38 2.59 -10.36 8.04
N GLY A 39 3.28 -10.44 9.19
CA GLY A 39 4.62 -11.02 9.27
C GLY A 39 5.74 -10.16 8.68
N LYS A 40 5.46 -8.95 8.21
CA LYS A 40 6.47 -8.01 7.67
C LYS A 40 6.60 -6.76 8.52
N LYS A 41 7.82 -6.22 8.54
CA LYS A 41 8.23 -4.96 9.15
C LYS A 41 8.47 -3.91 8.06
N ALA A 42 8.55 -2.65 8.47
CA ALA A 42 8.91 -1.56 7.58
C ALA A 42 10.26 -1.84 6.88
N GLY A 43 10.30 -1.65 5.56
CA GLY A 43 11.46 -1.93 4.72
C GLY A 43 11.49 -3.35 4.12
N GLU A 44 10.66 -4.28 4.60
CA GLU A 44 10.51 -5.60 3.98
C GLU A 44 9.59 -5.54 2.75
N GLN A 45 9.85 -6.37 1.76
CA GLN A 45 9.10 -6.38 0.49
C GLN A 45 7.83 -7.22 0.59
N VAL A 46 6.72 -6.67 0.10
CA VAL A 46 5.48 -7.42 -0.19
C VAL A 46 5.57 -7.95 -1.61
N ARG A 47 5.33 -9.25 -1.82
CA ARG A 47 5.28 -9.83 -3.15
C ARG A 47 3.92 -9.51 -3.78
N THR A 48 3.90 -9.02 -5.02
CA THR A 48 2.66 -8.83 -5.79
C THR A 48 2.51 -9.94 -6.83
N ALA A 49 1.29 -10.09 -7.35
CA ALA A 49 0.95 -11.02 -8.42
C ALA A 49 0.49 -10.24 -9.66
N ILE A 50 1.00 -10.61 -10.82
CA ILE A 50 0.55 -10.11 -12.13
C ILE A 50 -0.22 -11.25 -12.79
N HIS A 51 -1.42 -10.95 -13.30
CA HIS A 51 -2.21 -11.88 -14.12
C HIS A 51 -1.75 -11.88 -15.58
#